data_AF-A0A9Q9XZ90-F1
#
_entry.id   AF-A0A9Q9XZ90-F1
#
_cell.length_a   1.000
_cell.length_b   1.000
_cell.length_c   1.000
_cell.angle_alpha   90.00
_cell.angle_beta   90.00
_cell.angle_gamma   90.00
#
_symmetry.space_group_name_H-M   'P 1'
#
loop_
_entity.id
_entity.type
_entity.pdbx_description
1 polymer ?
#
loop_
_entity_poly.entity_id
_entity_poly.type
_entity_poly.pdbx_seq_one_letter_code
_entity_poly.pdbx_strand_id
1 'polypeptide(L)'
;MGHATAVDLLKHFKECVCDLDLRKMVSVSMDGPNVNWRFFEMLQQEHAEHFGGAQLAVVGSCGLHTLHNAVKCGFTDWHMEKFLRALHTIFHNVPARREDFCNLTKSKIFALPFSGHRWVENLPVAERALVIWPDMMKYVEAVSTKKLPNPGTSSYDTIVVATKDPLILAKLHFFMAVCRSVTPFLTRYQTDEPVLPFIGNDLAELLKSLLRRFIKQDCGASEEGCRQDGRGG
;
A
#
# COMPACT_ATOMS: atom_id res chain seq x y z
N MET A 1 -11.38 16.00 -0.82
CA MET A 1 -12.43 16.13 0.21
C MET A 1 -11.77 16.65 1.48
N GLY A 2 -11.91 17.94 1.81
CA GLY A 2 -11.28 18.53 3.01
C GLY A 2 -12.26 18.92 4.12
N HIS A 3 -13.55 19.08 3.78
CA HIS A 3 -14.58 19.61 4.69
C HIS A 3 -15.88 18.78 4.69
N ALA A 4 -15.91 17.64 4.01
CA ALA A 4 -17.10 16.78 4.00
C ALA A 4 -17.29 16.15 5.39
N THR A 5 -18.51 16.25 5.92
CA THR A 5 -18.91 15.69 7.21
C THR A 5 -19.63 14.35 7.03
N ALA A 6 -19.84 13.63 8.14
CA ALA A 6 -20.65 12.41 8.13
C ALA A 6 -22.11 12.67 7.71
N VAL A 7 -22.63 13.86 8.04
CA VAL A 7 -23.98 14.31 7.63
C VAL A 7 -24.04 14.49 6.11
N ASP A 8 -23.00 15.10 5.52
CA ASP A 8 -22.91 15.24 4.07
C ASP A 8 -22.86 13.87 3.40
N LEU A 9 -22.06 12.93 3.92
CA LEU A 9 -21.99 11.57 3.40
C LEU A 9 -23.35 10.86 3.47
N LEU A 10 -24.04 10.94 4.60
CA LEU A 10 -25.36 10.31 4.77
C LEU A 10 -26.39 10.88 3.79
N LYS A 11 -26.43 12.21 3.64
CA LYS A 11 -27.32 12.88 2.71
C LYS A 11 -27.11 12.37 1.28
N HIS A 12 -25.87 12.44 0.78
CA HIS A 12 -25.56 12.04 -0.59
C HIS A 12 -25.74 10.54 -0.79
N PHE A 13 -25.41 9.71 0.21
CA PHE A 13 -25.67 8.27 0.15
C PHE A 13 -27.15 7.99 -0.11
N LYS A 14 -28.05 8.60 0.67
CA LYS A 14 -29.51 8.46 0.54
C LYS A 14 -30.03 8.96 -0.81
N GLU A 15 -29.49 10.07 -1.32
CA GLU A 15 -29.80 10.56 -2.67
C GLU A 15 -29.37 9.57 -3.75
N CYS A 16 -28.23 8.89 -3.59
CA CYS A 16 -27.74 7.92 -4.56
C CYS A 16 -28.45 6.56 -4.53
N VAL A 17 -29.04 6.18 -3.40
CA VAL A 17 -29.70 4.86 -3.22
C VAL A 17 -31.23 4.98 -3.14
N CYS A 18 -31.80 6.14 -3.51
CA CYS A 18 -33.23 6.42 -3.35
C CYS A 18 -34.15 5.42 -4.07
N ASP A 19 -33.68 4.84 -5.18
CA ASP A 19 -34.41 3.86 -5.98
C ASP A 19 -34.21 2.41 -5.51
N LEU A 20 -33.40 2.17 -4.47
CA LEU A 20 -33.12 0.84 -3.93
C LEU A 20 -34.01 0.49 -2.73
N ASP A 21 -34.37 -0.79 -2.62
CA ASP A 21 -35.09 -1.32 -1.45
C ASP A 21 -34.11 -1.51 -0.27
N LEU A 22 -33.97 -0.46 0.55
CA LEU A 22 -33.05 -0.46 1.69
C LEU A 22 -33.39 -1.49 2.77
N ARG A 23 -34.61 -2.08 2.78
CA ARG A 23 -34.91 -3.18 3.70
C ARG A 23 -34.09 -4.44 3.40
N LYS A 24 -33.60 -4.58 2.15
CA LYS A 24 -32.75 -5.70 1.71
C LYS A 24 -31.26 -5.40 1.83
N MET A 25 -30.92 -4.25 2.41
CA MET A 25 -29.54 -3.85 2.59
C MET A 25 -28.86 -4.74 3.63
N VAL A 26 -27.72 -5.32 3.25
CA VAL A 26 -26.98 -6.26 4.12
C VAL A 26 -25.85 -5.54 4.85
N SER A 27 -25.08 -4.69 4.17
CA SER A 27 -23.90 -4.02 4.72
C SER A 27 -23.50 -2.80 3.89
N VAL A 28 -22.71 -1.90 4.48
CA VAL A 28 -21.89 -0.92 3.74
C VAL A 28 -20.42 -1.22 3.99
N SER A 29 -19.63 -1.29 2.92
CA SER A 29 -18.17 -1.37 3.01
C SER A 29 -17.56 0.00 2.74
N MET A 30 -16.61 0.42 3.58
CA MET A 30 -15.97 1.73 3.53
C MET A 30 -14.54 1.68 4.09
N ASP A 31 -13.70 2.66 3.78
CA ASP A 31 -12.40 2.81 4.44
C ASP A 31 -12.55 3.33 5.89
N GLY A 32 -11.45 3.28 6.65
CA GLY A 32 -11.45 3.49 8.09
C GLY A 32 -11.37 4.93 8.68
N PRO A 33 -11.42 6.05 7.93
CA PRO A 33 -11.48 7.37 8.55
C PRO A 33 -12.68 7.55 9.50
N ASN A 34 -12.52 8.33 10.57
CA ASN A 34 -13.57 8.55 11.58
C ASN A 34 -14.88 9.11 10.98
N VAL A 35 -14.80 9.93 9.93
CA VAL A 35 -15.98 10.49 9.26
C VAL A 35 -16.86 9.40 8.64
N ASN A 36 -16.25 8.33 8.13
CA ASN A 36 -16.96 7.20 7.55
C ASN A 36 -17.62 6.35 8.63
N TRP A 37 -16.90 6.06 9.71
CA TRP A 37 -17.47 5.37 10.86
C TRP A 37 -18.67 6.12 11.43
N ARG A 38 -18.55 7.44 11.56
CA ARG A 38 -19.66 8.27 12.01
C ARG A 38 -20.84 8.26 11.04
N PHE A 39 -20.58 8.26 9.73
CA PHE A 39 -21.62 8.06 8.72
C PHE A 39 -22.33 6.72 8.90
N PHE A 40 -21.58 5.63 9.09
CA PHE A 40 -22.12 4.29 9.30
C PHE A 40 -22.99 4.21 10.56
N GLU A 41 -22.54 4.79 11.68
CA GLU A 41 -23.33 4.87 12.92
C GLU A 41 -24.68 5.57 12.69
N MET A 42 -24.68 6.70 11.99
CA MET A 42 -25.92 7.44 11.69
C MET A 42 -26.84 6.63 10.76
N LEU A 43 -26.28 6.02 9.71
CA LEU A 43 -27.03 5.15 8.81
C LEU A 43 -27.63 3.95 9.56
N GLN A 44 -26.86 3.34 10.46
CA GLN A 44 -27.28 2.20 11.26
C GLN A 44 -28.45 2.55 12.19
N GLN A 45 -28.39 3.74 12.80
CA GLN A 45 -29.47 4.28 13.62
C GLN A 45 -30.74 4.50 12.78
N GLU A 46 -30.66 5.24 11.67
CA GLU A 46 -31.81 5.49 10.81
C GLU A 46 -32.41 4.17 10.28
N HIS A 47 -31.56 3.23 9.85
CA HIS A 47 -32.00 1.93 9.36
C HIS A 47 -32.77 1.15 10.44
N ALA A 48 -32.27 1.13 11.67
CA ALA A 48 -32.95 0.47 12.79
C ALA A 48 -34.31 1.11 13.09
N GLU A 49 -34.39 2.44 13.08
CA GLU A 49 -35.64 3.18 13.31
C GLU A 49 -36.68 2.90 12.23
N HIS A 50 -36.29 2.83 10.95
CA HIS A 50 -37.22 2.65 9.83
C HIS A 50 -37.61 1.17 9.59
N PHE A 51 -36.76 0.21 9.98
CA PHE A 51 -36.94 -1.20 9.66
C PHE A 51 -37.05 -2.09 10.91
N GLY A 52 -37.70 -1.59 11.96
CA GLY A 52 -38.11 -2.40 13.11
C GLY A 52 -36.94 -2.97 13.92
N GLY A 53 -35.85 -2.20 14.04
CA GLY A 53 -34.65 -2.57 14.79
C GLY A 53 -33.59 -3.32 13.98
N ALA A 54 -33.80 -3.57 12.69
CA ALA A 54 -32.86 -4.30 11.84
C ALA A 54 -31.47 -3.65 11.80
N GLN A 55 -30.43 -4.48 11.98
CA GLN A 55 -29.02 -4.06 11.98
C GLN A 55 -28.31 -4.49 10.70
N LEU A 56 -27.41 -3.65 10.19
CA LEU A 56 -26.54 -3.99 9.06
C LEU A 56 -25.35 -4.80 9.58
N ALA A 57 -24.84 -5.70 8.75
CA ALA A 57 -23.63 -6.45 9.06
C ALA A 57 -22.41 -5.53 9.02
N VAL A 58 -21.65 -5.51 10.12
CA VAL A 58 -20.39 -4.75 10.23
C VAL A 58 -19.22 -5.69 10.01
N VAL A 59 -18.53 -5.52 8.88
CA VAL A 59 -17.39 -6.36 8.48
C VAL A 59 -16.03 -5.70 8.71
N GLY A 60 -16.03 -4.50 9.32
CA GLY A 60 -14.84 -3.70 9.54
C GLY A 60 -14.58 -2.67 8.44
N SER A 61 -13.45 -2.00 8.52
CA SER A 61 -12.96 -1.11 7.45
C SER A 61 -12.37 -1.91 6.30
N CYS A 62 -12.22 -1.25 5.15
CA CYS A 62 -11.62 -1.82 3.95
C CYS A 62 -10.23 -2.45 4.22
N GLY A 63 -10.16 -3.79 4.15
CA GLY A 63 -8.92 -4.54 4.37
C GLY A 63 -7.79 -4.20 3.39
N LEU A 64 -8.13 -3.73 2.18
CA LEU A 64 -7.15 -3.30 1.19
C LEU A 64 -6.37 -2.06 1.66
N HIS A 65 -7.07 -1.07 2.25
CA HIS A 65 -6.42 0.12 2.81
C HIS A 65 -5.51 -0.25 3.98
N THR A 66 -5.95 -1.16 4.84
CA THR A 66 -5.13 -1.69 5.94
C THR A 66 -3.84 -2.32 5.43
N LEU A 67 -3.92 -3.11 4.36
CA LEU A 67 -2.76 -3.76 3.76
C LEU A 67 -1.76 -2.77 3.15
N HIS A 68 -2.24 -1.77 2.40
CA HIS A 68 -1.39 -0.70 1.88
C HIS A 68 -0.71 0.09 3.00
N ASN A 69 -1.45 0.40 4.08
CA ASN A 69 -0.90 1.09 5.24
C ASN A 69 0.10 0.24 6.02
N ALA A 70 -0.12 -1.08 6.11
CA ALA A 70 0.83 -2.00 6.74
C ALA A 70 2.16 -2.04 5.98
N VAL A 71 2.11 -2.14 4.64
CA VAL A 71 3.31 -2.06 3.80
C VAL A 71 3.98 -0.69 3.96
N LYS A 72 3.22 0.41 3.89
CA LYS A 72 3.76 1.75 4.16
C LYS A 72 4.52 1.82 5.48
N CYS A 73 3.89 1.35 6.57
CA CYS A 73 4.46 1.37 7.90
C CYS A 73 5.79 0.61 7.93
N GLY A 74 5.83 -0.61 7.39
CA GLY A 74 7.02 -1.46 7.37
C GLY A 74 8.23 -0.89 6.60
N PHE A 75 8.01 0.11 5.72
CA PHE A 75 9.06 0.71 4.89
C PHE A 75 9.34 2.19 5.18
N THR A 76 8.67 2.77 6.18
CA THR A 76 8.77 4.20 6.49
C THR A 76 10.18 4.57 6.97
N ASP A 77 10.79 3.75 7.82
CA ASP A 77 12.13 3.98 8.38
C ASP A 77 13.24 3.91 7.33
N TRP A 78 13.01 3.16 6.26
CA TRP A 78 13.94 3.11 5.13
C TRP A 78 13.76 4.27 4.16
N HIS A 79 12.79 5.15 4.41
CA HIS A 79 12.47 6.30 3.58
C HIS A 79 12.24 5.94 2.11
N MET A 80 11.68 4.75 1.85
CA MET A 80 11.52 4.20 0.51
C MET A 80 10.65 5.10 -0.37
N GLU A 81 9.58 5.67 0.18
CA GLU A 81 8.75 6.66 -0.50
C GLU A 81 9.56 7.89 -0.93
N LYS A 82 10.37 8.44 -0.02
CA LYS A 82 11.17 9.64 -0.30
C LYS A 82 12.16 9.38 -1.45
N PHE A 83 12.82 8.22 -1.41
CA PHE A 83 13.74 7.78 -2.45
C PHE A 83 13.06 7.60 -3.81
N LEU A 84 12.00 6.80 -3.89
CA LEU A 84 11.31 6.52 -5.15
C LEU A 84 10.66 7.78 -5.75
N ARG A 85 10.10 8.67 -4.91
CA ARG A 85 9.60 9.97 -5.35
C ARG A 85 10.72 10.86 -5.90
N ALA A 86 11.87 10.90 -5.24
CA ALA A 86 12.98 11.75 -5.66
C ALA A 86 13.47 11.38 -7.07
N LEU A 87 13.57 10.08 -7.39
CA LEU A 87 13.95 9.58 -8.72
C LEU A 87 13.02 10.09 -9.84
N HIS A 88 11.74 10.24 -9.58
CA HIS A 88 10.79 10.82 -10.53
C HIS A 88 10.85 12.35 -10.55
N THR A 89 10.76 12.97 -9.37
CA THR A 89 10.66 14.43 -9.21
C THR A 89 11.84 15.15 -9.81
N ILE A 90 13.06 14.59 -9.72
CA ILE A 90 14.25 15.25 -10.25
C ILE A 90 14.16 15.50 -11.76
N PHE A 91 13.41 14.71 -12.53
CA PHE A 91 13.24 14.91 -13.98
C PHE A 91 11.85 15.39 -14.38
N HIS A 92 10.92 15.50 -13.43
CA HIS A 92 9.54 15.85 -13.70
C HIS A 92 9.42 17.34 -14.03
N ASN A 93 8.90 17.66 -15.22
CA ASN A 93 8.76 19.04 -15.73
C ASN A 93 10.08 19.83 -15.79
N VAL A 94 11.23 19.17 -15.99
CA VAL A 94 12.53 19.83 -16.15
C VAL A 94 13.20 19.40 -17.47
N PRO A 95 12.85 19.99 -18.63
CA PRO A 95 13.31 19.55 -19.95
C PRO A 95 14.84 19.54 -20.12
N ALA A 96 15.52 20.63 -19.75
CA ALA A 96 16.98 20.74 -19.88
C ALA A 96 17.71 19.62 -19.13
N ARG A 97 17.27 19.31 -17.90
CA ARG A 97 17.86 18.23 -17.10
C ARG A 97 17.61 16.85 -17.70
N ARG A 98 16.44 16.64 -18.31
CA ARG A 98 16.14 15.39 -19.04
C ARG A 98 17.04 15.23 -20.25
N GLU A 99 17.26 16.30 -21.00
CA GLU A 99 18.18 16.34 -22.13
C GLU A 99 19.60 16.00 -21.69
N ASP A 100 20.12 16.66 -20.65
CA ASP A 100 21.44 16.36 -20.07
C ASP A 100 21.57 14.89 -19.67
N PHE A 101 20.56 14.36 -18.97
CA PHE A 101 20.53 12.96 -18.55
C PHE A 101 20.53 12.00 -19.76
N CYS A 102 19.71 12.27 -20.79
CA CYS A 102 19.66 11.45 -21.99
C CYS A 102 20.98 11.50 -22.76
N ASN A 103 21.60 12.67 -22.88
CA ASN A 103 22.87 12.86 -23.58
C ASN A 103 24.01 12.15 -22.86
N LEU A 104 24.03 12.18 -21.53
CA LEU A 104 25.01 11.51 -20.70
C LEU A 104 24.87 9.99 -20.73
N THR A 105 23.66 9.48 -20.52
CA THR A 105 23.40 8.05 -20.27
C THR A 105 23.06 7.27 -21.53
N LYS A 106 22.67 7.98 -22.61
CA LYS A 106 22.07 7.44 -23.83
C LYS A 106 20.73 6.73 -23.62
N SER A 107 20.13 6.88 -22.43
CA SER A 107 18.85 6.29 -22.05
C SER A 107 17.74 7.34 -22.08
N LYS A 108 16.55 6.94 -22.54
CA LYS A 108 15.31 7.73 -22.45
C LYS A 108 14.34 7.15 -21.39
N ILE A 109 14.83 6.24 -20.56
CA ILE A 109 14.05 5.56 -19.53
C ILE A 109 14.13 6.37 -18.23
N PHE A 110 12.98 6.74 -17.68
CA PHE A 110 12.87 7.52 -16.44
C PHE A 110 12.07 6.77 -15.37
N ALA A 111 12.19 7.22 -14.12
CA ALA A 111 11.39 6.72 -13.01
C ALA A 111 9.89 6.93 -13.23
N LEU A 112 9.07 6.07 -12.63
CA LEU A 112 7.62 6.20 -12.61
C LEU A 112 7.17 7.00 -11.38
N PRO A 113 6.01 7.68 -11.42
CA PRO A 113 5.47 8.38 -10.27
C PRO A 113 5.07 7.39 -9.16
N PHE A 114 5.41 7.71 -7.91
CA PHE A 114 5.05 6.92 -6.73
C PHE A 114 3.71 7.37 -6.12
N SER A 115 2.82 6.42 -5.82
CA SER A 115 1.55 6.66 -5.13
C SER A 115 1.70 6.52 -3.61
N GLY A 116 1.34 7.56 -2.86
CA GLY A 116 1.45 7.57 -1.40
C GLY A 116 0.36 6.76 -0.67
N HIS A 117 -0.72 6.45 -1.38
CA HIS A 117 -1.87 5.72 -0.85
C HIS A 117 -1.90 4.27 -1.32
N ARG A 118 -1.18 3.93 -2.40
CA ARG A 118 -1.21 2.61 -3.03
C ARG A 118 0.15 1.92 -3.03
N TRP A 119 0.68 1.66 -1.82
CA TRP A 119 2.04 1.15 -1.63
C TRP A 119 2.36 -0.17 -2.36
N VAL A 120 1.47 -1.17 -2.29
CA VAL A 120 1.64 -2.46 -2.99
C VAL A 120 1.67 -2.28 -4.51
N GLU A 121 0.87 -1.36 -5.06
CA GLU A 121 0.81 -1.07 -6.50
C GLU A 121 2.06 -0.37 -7.03
N ASN A 122 2.96 0.12 -6.16
CA ASN A 122 4.24 0.72 -6.57
C ASN A 122 5.31 -0.32 -6.94
N LEU A 123 4.97 -1.62 -7.07
CA LEU A 123 5.91 -2.64 -7.54
C LEU A 123 6.58 -2.25 -8.89
N PRO A 124 5.86 -1.80 -9.94
CA PRO A 124 6.48 -1.34 -11.18
C PRO A 124 7.38 -0.11 -11.00
N VAL A 125 7.08 0.75 -10.02
CA VAL A 125 7.91 1.93 -9.69
C VAL A 125 9.27 1.48 -9.16
N ALA A 126 9.28 0.49 -8.28
CA ALA A 126 10.51 -0.09 -7.74
C ALA A 126 11.30 -0.88 -8.80
N GLU A 127 10.61 -1.64 -9.66
CA GLU A 127 11.25 -2.33 -10.80
C GLU A 127 11.90 -1.32 -11.75
N ARG A 128 11.22 -0.22 -12.07
CA ARG A 128 11.80 0.85 -12.86
C ARG A 128 13.00 1.51 -12.18
N ALA A 129 12.94 1.70 -10.86
CA ALA A 129 14.04 2.28 -10.10
C ALA A 129 15.32 1.43 -10.20
N LEU A 130 15.21 0.09 -10.18
CA LEU A 130 16.35 -0.80 -10.43
C LEU A 130 16.94 -0.62 -11.82
N VAL A 131 16.08 -0.54 -12.85
CA VAL A 131 16.53 -0.38 -14.25
C VAL A 131 17.32 0.91 -14.45
N ILE A 132 16.86 2.02 -13.87
CA ILE A 132 17.50 3.33 -14.05
C ILE A 132 18.67 3.58 -13.09
N TRP A 133 18.86 2.74 -12.07
CA TRP A 133 19.84 3.00 -11.01
C TRP A 133 21.28 3.19 -11.53
N PRO A 134 21.80 2.37 -12.46
CA PRO A 134 23.15 2.57 -13.00
C PRO A 134 23.30 3.92 -13.72
N ASP A 135 22.28 4.35 -14.45
CA ASP A 135 22.27 5.65 -15.13
C ASP A 135 22.16 6.81 -14.15
N MET A 136 21.44 6.62 -13.03
CA MET A 136 21.39 7.58 -11.93
C MET A 136 22.76 7.77 -11.28
N MET A 137 23.51 6.69 -11.07
CA MET A 137 24.87 6.76 -10.55
C MET A 137 25.78 7.59 -11.45
N LYS A 138 25.73 7.37 -12.78
CA LYS A 138 26.47 8.19 -13.76
C LYS A 138 26.07 9.66 -13.70
N TYR A 139 24.77 9.94 -13.56
CA TYR A 139 24.26 11.30 -13.45
C TYR A 139 24.78 12.01 -12.19
N VAL A 140 24.72 11.37 -11.03
CA VAL A 140 25.27 11.89 -9.77
C VAL A 140 26.78 12.12 -9.89
N GLU A 141 27.51 11.18 -10.51
CA GLU A 141 28.94 11.33 -10.75
C GLU A 141 29.24 12.55 -11.65
N ALA A 142 28.52 12.71 -12.77
CA ALA A 142 28.69 13.85 -13.68
C ALA A 142 28.42 15.20 -12.99
N VAL A 143 27.41 15.27 -12.13
CA VAL A 143 27.17 16.48 -11.32
C VAL A 143 28.28 16.69 -10.28
N SER A 144 28.73 15.63 -9.60
CA SER A 144 29.79 15.73 -8.58
C SER A 144 31.14 16.18 -9.16
N THR A 145 31.44 15.77 -10.39
CA THR A 145 32.62 16.15 -11.16
C THR A 145 32.45 17.47 -11.93
N LYS A 146 31.33 18.18 -11.73
CA LYS A 146 30.99 19.45 -12.37
C LYS A 146 30.86 19.39 -13.90
N LYS A 147 30.68 18.19 -14.48
CA LYS A 147 30.35 18.01 -15.90
C LYS A 147 28.91 18.45 -16.22
N LEU A 148 28.03 18.35 -15.23
CA LEU A 148 26.64 18.84 -15.31
C LEU A 148 26.36 19.80 -14.16
N PRO A 149 25.42 20.75 -14.34
CA PRO A 149 25.04 21.68 -13.28
C PRO A 149 24.38 20.94 -12.12
N ASN A 150 24.64 21.39 -10.89
CA ASN A 150 23.97 20.85 -9.71
C ASN A 150 22.50 21.30 -9.69
N PRO A 151 21.53 20.35 -9.60
CA PRO A 151 20.11 20.68 -9.50
C PRO A 151 19.72 21.59 -8.34
N GLY A 152 20.44 21.54 -7.21
CA GLY A 152 20.12 22.31 -6.00
C GLY A 152 18.75 21.98 -5.40
N THR A 153 18.26 20.74 -5.55
CA THR A 153 16.92 20.33 -5.09
C THR A 153 17.01 19.23 -4.04
N SER A 154 16.01 19.21 -3.14
CA SER A 154 15.88 18.14 -2.13
C SER A 154 15.76 16.73 -2.74
N SER A 155 15.23 16.62 -3.96
CA SER A 155 15.19 15.35 -4.71
C SER A 155 16.60 14.86 -5.08
N TYR A 156 17.47 15.77 -5.53
CA TYR A 156 18.86 15.43 -5.82
C TYR A 156 19.62 15.06 -4.54
N ASP A 157 19.44 15.82 -3.46
CA ASP A 157 20.08 15.51 -2.17
C ASP A 157 19.67 14.12 -1.65
N THR A 158 18.39 13.77 -1.80
CA THR A 158 17.88 12.43 -1.44
C THR A 158 18.58 11.33 -2.26
N ILE A 159 18.76 11.54 -3.56
CA ILE A 159 19.44 10.57 -4.43
C ILE A 159 20.92 10.45 -4.03
N VAL A 160 21.61 11.56 -3.76
CA VAL A 160 23.02 11.55 -3.30
C VAL A 160 23.18 10.84 -1.96
N VAL A 161 22.21 10.95 -1.04
CA VAL A 161 22.22 10.16 0.20
C VAL A 161 22.05 8.67 -0.12
N ALA A 162 21.13 8.32 -1.02
CA ALA A 162 20.89 6.95 -1.42
C ALA A 162 22.09 6.29 -2.12
N THR A 163 22.89 7.04 -2.90
CA THR A 163 24.11 6.50 -3.53
C THR A 163 25.20 6.13 -2.51
N LYS A 164 25.12 6.66 -1.28
CA LYS A 164 26.03 6.36 -0.18
C LYS A 164 25.55 5.21 0.70
N ASP A 165 24.30 4.77 0.54
CA ASP A 165 23.74 3.64 1.29
C ASP A 165 24.10 2.33 0.58
N PRO A 166 25.00 1.50 1.13
CA PRO A 166 25.39 0.24 0.49
C PRO A 166 24.24 -0.76 0.40
N LEU A 167 23.16 -0.56 1.17
CA LEU A 167 22.00 -1.44 1.22
C LEU A 167 20.82 -0.94 0.40
N ILE A 168 20.91 0.19 -0.32
CA ILE A 168 19.75 0.76 -1.02
C ILE A 168 19.10 -0.23 -2.00
N LEU A 169 19.92 -0.97 -2.76
CA LEU A 169 19.43 -2.00 -3.69
C LEU A 169 18.84 -3.20 -2.96
N ALA A 170 19.45 -3.61 -1.84
CA ALA A 170 18.90 -4.69 -1.01
C ALA A 170 17.55 -4.30 -0.41
N LYS A 171 17.41 -3.07 0.11
CA LYS A 171 16.15 -2.51 0.61
C LYS A 171 15.09 -2.46 -0.48
N LEU A 172 15.46 -2.07 -1.70
CA LEU A 172 14.56 -2.02 -2.85
C LEU A 172 14.09 -3.41 -3.28
N HIS A 173 15.01 -4.38 -3.35
CA HIS A 173 14.65 -5.78 -3.62
C HIS A 173 13.77 -6.37 -2.53
N PHE A 174 14.03 -6.05 -1.27
CA PHE A 174 13.19 -6.49 -0.16
C PHE A 174 11.78 -5.89 -0.25
N PHE A 175 11.68 -4.59 -0.55
CA PHE A 175 10.40 -3.93 -0.86
C PHE A 175 9.63 -4.66 -1.96
N MET A 176 10.28 -4.93 -3.08
CA MET A 176 9.67 -5.66 -4.20
C MET A 176 9.23 -7.07 -3.79
N ALA A 177 10.05 -7.78 -3.00
CA ALA A 177 9.72 -9.12 -2.52
C ALA A 177 8.50 -9.12 -1.60
N VAL A 178 8.35 -8.12 -0.72
CA VAL A 178 7.15 -7.97 0.12
C VAL A 178 5.95 -7.65 -0.75
N CYS A 179 6.03 -6.63 -1.63
CA CYS A 179 4.92 -6.28 -2.52
C CYS A 179 4.44 -7.47 -3.34
N ARG A 180 5.36 -8.23 -3.98
CA ARG A 180 5.01 -9.45 -4.74
C ARG A 180 4.32 -10.53 -3.91
N SER A 181 4.65 -10.64 -2.63
CA SER A 181 4.01 -11.62 -1.74
C SER A 181 2.59 -11.20 -1.37
N VAL A 182 2.39 -9.89 -1.28
CA VAL A 182 1.11 -9.27 -0.89
C VAL A 182 0.17 -9.12 -2.09
N THR A 183 0.69 -8.96 -3.32
CA THR A 183 -0.12 -8.75 -4.54
C THR A 183 -1.20 -9.81 -4.75
N PRO A 184 -0.95 -11.12 -4.66
CA PRO A 184 -1.99 -12.13 -4.88
C PRO A 184 -3.16 -11.99 -3.91
N PHE A 185 -2.87 -11.67 -2.63
CA PHE A 185 -3.91 -11.38 -1.65
C PHE A 185 -4.69 -10.13 -2.07
N LEU A 186 -4.01 -9.03 -2.38
CA LEU A 186 -4.66 -7.78 -2.81
C LEU A 186 -5.61 -8.02 -4.00
N THR A 187 -5.13 -8.69 -5.05
CA THR A 187 -5.92 -8.96 -6.26
C THR A 187 -7.10 -9.90 -5.97
N ARG A 188 -6.93 -10.91 -5.12
CA ARG A 188 -8.01 -11.83 -4.76
C ARG A 188 -9.16 -11.14 -4.03
N TYR A 189 -8.88 -10.12 -3.23
CA TYR A 189 -9.89 -9.36 -2.48
C TYR A 189 -10.37 -8.09 -3.19
N GLN A 190 -9.93 -7.86 -4.43
CA GLN A 190 -10.41 -6.82 -5.34
C GLN A 190 -11.33 -7.44 -6.41
N THR A 191 -12.41 -8.07 -5.96
CA THR A 191 -13.36 -8.79 -6.81
C THR A 191 -14.79 -8.62 -6.29
N ASP A 192 -15.76 -8.80 -7.17
CA ASP A 192 -17.19 -8.81 -6.82
C ASP A 192 -17.66 -10.18 -6.30
N GLU A 193 -16.82 -11.20 -6.39
CA GLU A 193 -17.10 -12.53 -5.84
C GLU A 193 -17.19 -12.50 -4.30
N PRO A 194 -18.02 -13.36 -3.66
CA PRO A 194 -18.23 -13.37 -2.22
C PRO A 194 -17.05 -14.01 -1.46
N VAL A 195 -15.89 -13.36 -1.52
CA VAL A 195 -14.62 -13.87 -0.99
C VAL A 195 -14.39 -13.54 0.49
N LEU A 196 -15.21 -12.66 1.08
CA LEU A 196 -15.06 -12.20 2.46
C LEU A 196 -14.89 -13.33 3.50
N PRO A 197 -15.63 -14.46 3.43
CA PRO A 197 -15.46 -15.55 4.40
C PRO A 197 -14.05 -16.16 4.45
N PHE A 198 -13.25 -15.99 3.39
CA PHE A 198 -11.90 -16.57 3.30
C PHE A 198 -10.80 -15.63 3.83
N ILE A 199 -11.12 -14.36 4.12
CA ILE A 199 -10.13 -13.31 4.40
C ILE A 199 -9.24 -13.62 5.60
N GLY A 200 -9.81 -14.18 6.67
CA GLY A 200 -9.05 -14.50 7.89
C GLY A 200 -7.99 -15.57 7.65
N ASN A 201 -8.37 -16.67 6.97
CA ASN A 201 -7.46 -17.78 6.68
C ASN A 201 -6.37 -17.37 5.69
N ASP A 202 -6.75 -16.67 4.61
CA ASP A 202 -5.79 -16.21 3.60
C ASP A 202 -4.81 -15.19 4.18
N LEU A 203 -5.27 -14.31 5.09
CA LEU A 203 -4.41 -13.33 5.75
C LEU A 203 -3.41 -14.04 6.68
N ALA A 204 -3.86 -15.06 7.43
CA ALA A 204 -2.97 -15.86 8.28
C ALA A 204 -1.89 -16.57 7.45
N GLU A 205 -2.24 -17.15 6.30
CA GLU A 205 -1.26 -17.78 5.41
C GLU A 205 -0.31 -16.77 4.77
N LEU A 206 -0.79 -15.58 4.38
CA LEU A 206 0.07 -14.50 3.91
C LEU A 206 1.10 -14.12 4.99
N LEU A 207 0.66 -13.91 6.23
CA LEU A 207 1.55 -13.57 7.34
C LEU A 207 2.58 -14.68 7.60
N LYS A 208 2.14 -15.95 7.67
CA LYS A 208 3.05 -17.10 7.81
C LYS A 208 4.08 -17.13 6.69
N SER A 209 3.68 -16.87 5.44
CA SER A 209 4.59 -16.88 4.28
C SER A 209 5.69 -15.82 4.38
N LEU A 210 5.37 -14.63 4.93
CA LEU A 210 6.33 -13.57 5.17
C LEU A 210 7.25 -13.91 6.35
N LEU A 211 6.69 -14.41 7.45
CA LEU A 211 7.42 -14.74 8.67
C LEU A 211 8.40 -15.90 8.49
N ARG A 212 8.09 -16.90 7.65
CA ARG A 212 8.97 -18.03 7.32
C ARG A 212 10.33 -17.60 6.72
N ARG A 213 10.46 -16.35 6.26
CA ARG A 213 11.75 -15.80 5.79
C ARG A 213 12.71 -15.47 6.93
N PHE A 214 12.20 -15.35 8.15
CA PHE A 214 12.94 -14.86 9.32
C PHE A 214 12.90 -15.83 10.50
N ILE A 215 11.85 -16.64 10.60
CA ILE A 215 11.66 -17.60 11.69
C ILE A 215 12.12 -19.00 11.21
N LYS A 216 12.96 -19.66 12.02
CA LYS A 216 13.38 -21.06 11.79
C LYS A 216 12.16 -21.99 11.87
N GLN A 217 12.13 -23.03 11.03
CA GLN A 217 11.00 -23.97 10.95
C GLN A 217 10.59 -24.61 12.29
N ASP A 218 11.54 -24.76 13.21
CA ASP A 218 11.34 -25.48 14.48
C ASP A 218 10.47 -24.73 15.51
N CYS A 219 10.06 -23.49 15.25
CA CYS A 219 9.20 -22.72 16.15
C CYS A 219 7.70 -22.79 15.82
N GLY A 220 7.28 -23.57 14.80
CA GLY A 220 5.90 -23.59 14.29
C GLY A 220 5.09 -24.86 14.58
N ALA A 221 5.63 -25.84 15.29
CA ALA A 221 4.98 -27.13 15.53
C ALA A 221 4.83 -27.41 17.03
N SER A 222 3.71 -26.97 17.61
CA SER A 222 3.18 -27.57 18.85
C SER A 222 1.68 -27.31 18.97
N GLU A 223 0.87 -27.88 18.07
CA GLU A 223 -0.57 -28.05 18.29
C GLU A 223 -1.03 -29.53 18.23
N GLU A 224 -0.09 -30.48 18.15
CA GLU A 224 -0.38 -31.91 18.25
C GLU A 224 0.14 -32.46 19.58
N GLY A 225 -0.58 -32.21 20.67
CA GLY A 225 -0.16 -32.71 21.98
C GLY A 225 -1.19 -32.64 23.11
N CYS A 226 -2.44 -32.27 22.85
CA CYS A 226 -3.46 -32.19 23.91
C CYS A 226 -4.79 -32.85 23.51
N ARG A 227 -4.73 -34.09 23.02
CA ARG A 227 -5.87 -35.01 22.97
C ARG A 227 -5.38 -36.45 23.06
N GLN A 228 -5.08 -36.91 24.27
CA GLN A 228 -5.25 -38.30 24.73
C GLN A 228 -4.69 -38.39 26.15
N ASP A 229 -5.56 -38.33 27.15
CA ASP A 229 -5.69 -39.41 28.15
C ASP A 229 -6.70 -39.01 29.23
N GLY A 230 -7.72 -39.85 29.40
CA GLY A 230 -8.81 -39.62 30.35
C GLY A 230 -9.92 -40.65 30.28
N ARG A 231 -9.58 -41.94 30.09
CA ARG A 231 -10.42 -43.07 30.51
C ARG A 231 -9.54 -44.12 31.18
N GLY A 232 -9.87 -44.48 32.41
CA GLY A 232 -9.40 -45.71 33.05
C GLY A 232 -8.95 -45.49 34.50
N GLY A 233 -9.86 -45.76 35.44
CA GLY A 233 -9.64 -45.72 36.89
C GLY A 233 -10.98 -45.68 37.61
#